data_AF-A0A529FN39-F1
#
_entry.id   AF-A0A529FN39-F1
#
_cell.length_a   1.000
_cell.length_b   1.000
_cell.length_c   1.000
_cell.angle_alpha   90.00
_cell.angle_beta   90.00
_cell.angle_gamma   90.00
#
_symmetry.space_group_name_H-M   'P 1'
#
loop_
_entity.id
_entity.type
_entity.pdbx_description
1 polymer ?
#
loop_
_entity_poly.entity_id
_entity_poly.type
_entity_poly.pdbx_seq_one_letter_code
_entity_poly.pdbx_strand_id
1 'polypeptide(L)'
;LDASLTGEDSVNKSKNETHERILFSEKFACPVSGFTIPEIEPRLFSFNNPFGACPTCDGLGSQRAIDANLVVPDENLSLRDGAVSPWAKSTSPYYAQTLEALGKAYGFKLGDKFKDLSAEAREAILHGTGEREITFQYDDGLRSYKTTKTFEGVIPNLDRRWKETESAWMREEIERFMSATPCPACNGYRLKPEALAVKIAGKHIGEVTEQSIRKADQWFTELPAQLND
;
A
#
# COMPACT_ATOMS: atom_id res chain seq x y z
N LEU A 1 12.96 -28.14 48.88
CA LEU A 1 14.04 -27.79 47.93
C LEU A 1 14.57 -26.44 48.40
N ASP A 2 15.80 -26.47 48.90
CA ASP A 2 16.41 -25.51 49.80
C ASP A 2 16.55 -24.09 49.25
N ALA A 3 16.32 -23.11 50.13
CA ALA A 3 16.49 -21.68 49.90
C ALA A 3 17.90 -21.19 50.26
N SER A 4 18.94 -21.92 49.85
CA SER A 4 20.33 -21.69 50.29
C SER A 4 21.37 -21.60 49.17
N LEU A 5 20.97 -21.21 47.96
CA LEU A 5 21.90 -20.90 46.86
C LEU A 5 21.80 -19.43 46.44
N THR A 6 22.00 -18.53 47.40
CA THR A 6 22.31 -17.12 47.15
C THR A 6 23.75 -16.86 47.59
N GLY A 7 24.72 -17.24 46.74
CA GLY A 7 26.07 -16.66 46.74
C GLY A 7 26.07 -15.53 45.71
N GLU A 8 26.10 -14.27 46.14
CA GLU A 8 27.33 -13.50 46.36
C GLU A 8 28.17 -13.38 45.07
N ASP A 9 27.61 -12.68 44.08
CA ASP A 9 28.25 -11.54 43.38
C ASP A 9 27.57 -11.36 42.03
N SER A 10 26.66 -10.38 41.96
CA SER A 10 26.17 -9.87 40.69
C SER A 10 27.34 -9.24 39.93
N VAL A 11 27.76 -9.90 38.85
CA VAL A 11 28.91 -9.54 37.97
C VAL A 11 28.81 -8.12 37.35
N ASN A 12 27.72 -7.39 37.60
CA ASN A 12 27.45 -6.04 37.07
C ASN A 12 27.32 -4.98 38.17
N LYS A 13 28.33 -4.81 39.04
CA LYS A 13 28.40 -3.62 39.93
C LYS A 13 28.92 -2.42 39.14
N SER A 14 28.01 -1.51 38.77
CA SER A 14 28.33 -0.19 38.23
C SER A 14 29.14 0.61 39.26
N LYS A 15 30.26 1.23 38.85
CA LYS A 15 31.07 2.13 39.68
C LYS A 15 30.54 3.57 39.71
N ASN A 16 29.45 3.86 39.01
CA ASN A 16 28.80 5.17 39.04
C ASN A 16 27.60 5.10 39.99
N GLU A 17 27.49 6.06 40.91
CA GLU A 17 26.38 6.16 41.88
C GLU A 17 25.01 6.33 41.20
N THR A 18 25.00 6.69 39.92
CA THR A 18 23.86 6.56 39.02
C THR A 18 23.82 5.13 38.48
N HIS A 19 22.76 4.39 38.79
CA HIS A 19 22.53 3.02 38.31
C HIS A 19 22.21 2.97 36.80
N GLU A 20 22.93 3.72 35.96
CA GLU A 20 22.79 3.70 34.52
C GLU A 20 23.41 2.42 33.96
N ARG A 21 22.59 1.63 33.25
CA ARG A 21 23.01 0.43 32.54
C ARG A 21 23.35 0.81 31.11
N ILE A 22 24.62 0.70 30.74
CA ILE A 22 25.08 0.86 29.36
C ILE A 22 25.15 -0.54 28.72
N LEU A 23 24.43 -0.74 27.63
CA LEU A 23 24.41 -2.01 26.88
C LEU A 23 25.37 -1.92 25.69
N PHE A 24 26.21 -2.93 25.50
CA PHE A 24 27.13 -3.03 24.36
C PHE A 24 26.73 -4.19 23.44
N SER A 25 26.95 -4.01 22.14
CA SER A 25 26.77 -5.03 21.11
C SER A 25 27.88 -4.90 20.08
N GLU A 26 28.48 -6.02 19.67
CA GLU A 26 29.44 -6.06 18.57
C GLU A 26 28.77 -5.96 17.18
N LYS A 27 27.45 -6.13 17.12
CA LYS A 27 26.64 -6.01 15.91
C LYS A 27 25.80 -4.74 15.93
N PHE A 28 25.44 -4.21 14.76
CA PHE A 28 24.44 -3.14 14.63
C PHE A 28 23.06 -3.67 15.06
N ALA A 29 22.76 -3.57 16.35
CA ALA A 29 21.55 -4.09 16.97
C ALA A 29 20.92 -3.03 17.88
N CYS A 30 19.61 -2.83 17.76
CA CYS A 30 18.86 -1.94 18.63
C CYS A 30 18.68 -2.59 20.02
N PRO A 31 19.14 -1.96 21.11
CA PRO A 31 19.07 -2.52 22.46
C PRO A 31 17.64 -2.60 23.00
N VAL A 32 16.69 -1.88 22.39
CA VAL A 32 15.28 -1.82 22.82
C VAL A 32 14.40 -2.78 22.02
N SER A 33 14.54 -2.80 20.69
CA SER A 33 13.66 -3.57 19.82
C SER A 33 14.25 -4.88 19.32
N GLY A 34 15.56 -5.11 19.49
CA GLY A 34 16.26 -6.26 18.92
C GLY A 34 16.43 -6.23 17.40
N PHE A 35 16.04 -5.13 16.75
CA PHE A 35 16.25 -4.90 15.32
C PHE A 35 17.74 -4.92 14.98
N THR A 36 18.14 -5.68 13.96
CA THR A 36 19.53 -5.78 13.53
C THR A 36 19.71 -5.33 12.09
N ILE A 37 20.82 -4.64 11.83
CA ILE A 37 21.22 -4.24 10.48
C ILE A 37 22.43 -5.11 10.10
N PRO A 38 22.48 -5.64 8.87
CA PRO A 38 23.69 -6.27 8.36
C PRO A 38 24.85 -5.26 8.28
N GLU A 39 26.05 -5.74 8.00
CA GLU A 39 27.20 -4.86 7.79
C GLU A 39 26.90 -3.81 6.70
N ILE A 40 27.27 -2.55 6.97
CA ILE A 40 26.96 -1.43 6.08
C ILE A 40 27.93 -1.48 4.90
N GLU A 41 27.49 -2.15 3.85
CA GLU A 41 28.21 -2.25 2.58
C GLU A 41 27.46 -1.54 1.45
N PRO A 42 28.14 -1.05 0.41
CA PRO A 42 27.50 -0.37 -0.73
C PRO A 42 26.34 -1.17 -1.37
N ARG A 43 26.42 -2.51 -1.38
CA ARG A 43 25.36 -3.39 -1.92
C ARG A 43 24.02 -3.28 -1.17
N LEU A 44 24.04 -2.86 0.10
CA LEU A 44 22.82 -2.61 0.90
C LEU A 44 21.99 -1.46 0.31
N PHE A 45 22.64 -0.52 -0.36
CA PHE A 45 22.02 0.67 -0.94
C PHE A 45 21.69 0.51 -2.43
N SER A 46 21.89 -0.68 -2.99
CA SER A 46 21.57 -0.97 -4.39
C SER A 46 20.20 -1.62 -4.50
N PHE A 47 19.24 -0.93 -5.11
CA PHE A 47 17.92 -1.48 -5.44
C PHE A 47 17.97 -2.51 -6.58
N ASN A 48 19.10 -2.62 -7.29
CA ASN A 48 19.34 -3.67 -8.29
C ASN A 48 19.93 -4.95 -7.66
N ASN A 49 20.14 -4.96 -6.34
CA ASN A 49 20.70 -6.09 -5.63
C ASN A 49 19.67 -6.60 -4.60
N PRO A 50 19.33 -7.91 -4.58
CA PRO A 50 18.39 -8.49 -3.61
C PRO A 50 18.74 -8.20 -2.13
N PHE A 51 20.00 -7.90 -1.83
CA PHE A 51 20.42 -7.50 -0.49
C PHE A 51 19.81 -6.16 -0.07
N GLY A 52 19.74 -5.17 -0.97
CA GLY A 52 19.22 -3.82 -0.71
C GLY A 52 17.81 -3.53 -1.24
N ALA A 53 17.36 -4.27 -2.24
CA ALA A 53 16.08 -4.06 -2.90
C ALA A 53 14.88 -4.33 -1.98
N CYS A 54 13.86 -3.47 -2.07
CA CYS A 54 12.58 -3.69 -1.40
C CYS A 54 11.97 -5.01 -1.88
N PRO A 55 11.70 -5.99 -1.00
CA PRO A 55 11.21 -7.31 -1.39
C PRO A 55 9.80 -7.28 -1.96
N THR A 56 9.00 -6.26 -1.62
CA THR A 56 7.60 -6.14 -2.05
C THR A 56 7.46 -5.66 -3.51
N CYS A 57 8.45 -4.93 -4.02
CA CYS A 57 8.42 -4.45 -5.41
C CYS A 57 9.69 -4.81 -6.19
N ASP A 58 10.53 -5.68 -5.65
CA ASP A 58 11.81 -6.09 -6.24
C ASP A 58 12.67 -4.91 -6.73
N GLY A 59 12.76 -3.86 -5.91
CA GLY A 59 13.53 -2.66 -6.27
C GLY A 59 12.94 -1.79 -7.39
N LEU A 60 11.70 -2.02 -7.84
CA LEU A 60 11.02 -1.15 -8.80
C LEU A 60 10.61 0.19 -8.20
N GLY A 61 10.20 0.21 -6.93
CA GLY A 61 9.67 1.40 -6.24
C GLY A 61 8.20 1.68 -6.53
N SER A 62 7.64 1.09 -7.57
CA SER A 62 6.23 1.18 -7.92
C SER A 62 5.57 -0.19 -7.96
N GLN A 63 4.27 -0.22 -7.72
CA GLN A 63 3.41 -1.36 -8.02
C GLN A 63 2.32 -0.91 -8.98
N ARG A 64 1.86 -1.83 -9.84
CA ARG A 64 0.65 -1.59 -10.60
C ARG A 64 -0.54 -1.84 -9.67
N ALA A 65 -1.39 -0.84 -9.52
CA ALA A 65 -2.64 -0.94 -8.78
C ALA A 65 -3.77 -0.40 -9.65
N ILE A 66 -4.99 -0.87 -9.42
CA ILE A 66 -6.17 -0.32 -10.11
C ILE A 66 -6.38 1.12 -9.63
N ASP A 67 -6.51 2.04 -10.57
CA ASP A 67 -6.67 3.47 -10.32
C ASP A 67 -8.15 3.85 -10.42
N ALA A 68 -8.69 4.41 -9.33
CA ALA A 68 -10.08 4.88 -9.29
C ALA A 68 -10.38 5.90 -10.39
N ASN A 69 -9.41 6.76 -10.75
CA ASN A 69 -9.58 7.77 -11.81
C ASN A 69 -9.62 7.14 -13.21
N LEU A 70 -9.05 5.95 -13.39
CA LEU A 70 -9.18 5.21 -14.65
C LEU A 70 -10.46 4.38 -14.69
N VAL A 71 -10.95 3.93 -13.54
CA VAL A 71 -12.24 3.25 -13.40
C VAL A 71 -13.40 4.22 -13.63
N VAL A 72 -13.30 5.46 -13.15
CA VAL A 72 -14.28 6.55 -13.35
C VAL A 72 -13.56 7.78 -13.92
N PRO A 73 -13.29 7.81 -15.24
CA PRO A 73 -12.53 8.89 -15.86
C PRO A 73 -13.30 10.20 -15.99
N ASP A 74 -14.63 10.14 -16.11
CA ASP A 74 -15.50 11.32 -16.13
C ASP A 74 -16.59 11.19 -15.05
N GLU A 75 -16.38 11.86 -13.93
CA GLU A 75 -17.33 11.88 -12.82
C GLU A 75 -18.63 12.67 -13.12
N ASN A 76 -18.69 13.39 -14.26
CA ASN A 76 -19.88 14.11 -14.69
C ASN A 76 -20.88 13.24 -15.45
N LEU A 77 -20.49 12.02 -15.85
CA LEU A 77 -21.39 11.05 -16.45
C LEU A 77 -22.30 10.44 -15.40
N SER A 78 -23.52 10.08 -15.83
CA SER A 78 -24.41 9.27 -15.00
C SER A 78 -23.93 7.84 -14.92
N LEU A 79 -24.33 7.11 -13.88
CA LEU A 79 -24.06 5.68 -13.76
C LEU A 79 -24.64 4.89 -14.96
N ARG A 80 -25.79 5.32 -15.49
CA ARG A 80 -26.44 4.75 -16.68
C ARG A 80 -25.65 5.00 -17.95
N ASP A 81 -25.05 6.18 -18.08
CA ASP A 81 -24.28 6.58 -19.25
C ASP A 81 -22.83 6.05 -19.23
N GLY A 82 -22.51 5.18 -18.27
CA GLY A 82 -21.24 4.47 -18.23
C GLY A 82 -20.15 5.18 -17.43
N ALA A 83 -20.49 5.92 -16.37
CA ALA A 83 -19.48 6.50 -15.47
C ALA A 83 -18.48 5.46 -14.94
N VAL A 84 -18.93 4.22 -14.66
CA VAL A 84 -18.04 3.10 -14.31
C VAL A 84 -17.54 2.44 -15.60
N SER A 85 -16.39 2.88 -16.09
CA SER A 85 -15.83 2.51 -17.40
C SER A 85 -15.69 1.00 -17.63
N PRO A 86 -15.24 0.17 -16.67
CA PRO A 86 -15.16 -1.29 -16.84
C PRO A 86 -16.51 -1.96 -17.14
N TRP A 87 -17.62 -1.33 -16.74
CA TRP A 87 -18.96 -1.87 -16.92
C TRP A 87 -19.72 -1.21 -18.08
N ALA A 88 -19.32 0.00 -18.48
CA ALA A 88 -19.96 0.79 -19.53
C ALA A 88 -20.08 0.07 -20.89
N LYS A 89 -19.09 -0.76 -21.24
CA LYS A 89 -19.09 -1.52 -22.51
C LYS A 89 -19.84 -2.84 -22.44
N SER A 90 -20.30 -3.26 -21.26
CA SER A 90 -20.97 -4.54 -21.11
C SER A 90 -22.43 -4.45 -21.55
N THR A 91 -22.87 -5.38 -22.38
CA THR A 91 -24.28 -5.56 -22.74
C THR A 91 -25.06 -6.34 -21.67
N SER A 92 -24.40 -6.81 -20.61
CA SER A 92 -25.03 -7.61 -19.57
C SER A 92 -25.89 -6.74 -18.65
N PRO A 93 -27.18 -7.10 -18.43
CA PRO A 93 -28.04 -6.39 -17.48
C PRO A 93 -27.56 -6.54 -16.03
N TYR A 94 -26.67 -7.50 -15.76
CA TYR A 94 -26.12 -7.78 -14.44
C TYR A 94 -25.54 -6.52 -13.76
N TYR A 95 -24.69 -5.75 -14.45
CA TYR A 95 -24.03 -4.59 -13.84
C TYR A 95 -25.00 -3.45 -13.55
N ALA A 96 -25.96 -3.20 -14.44
CA ALA A 96 -27.01 -2.23 -14.20
C ALA A 96 -27.87 -2.62 -12.99
N GLN A 97 -28.24 -3.90 -12.88
CA GLN A 97 -29.01 -4.44 -11.75
C GLN A 97 -28.22 -4.38 -10.43
N THR A 98 -26.90 -4.61 -10.47
CA THR A 98 -26.02 -4.42 -9.30
C THR A 98 -26.02 -2.94 -8.84
N LEU A 99 -25.86 -2.00 -9.76
CA LEU A 99 -25.90 -0.56 -9.47
C LEU A 99 -27.27 -0.12 -8.93
N GLU A 100 -28.37 -0.67 -9.44
CA GLU A 100 -29.71 -0.40 -8.91
C GLU A 100 -29.89 -0.91 -7.48
N ALA A 101 -29.38 -2.11 -7.17
CA ALA A 101 -29.42 -2.66 -5.82
C ALA A 101 -28.61 -1.81 -4.83
N LEU A 102 -27.42 -1.35 -5.24
CA LEU A 102 -26.62 -0.41 -4.46
C LEU A 102 -27.35 0.94 -4.30
N GLY A 103 -27.97 1.45 -5.37
CA GLY A 103 -28.75 2.68 -5.34
C GLY A 103 -29.89 2.64 -4.33
N LYS A 104 -30.60 1.51 -4.22
CA LYS A 104 -31.64 1.30 -3.20
C LYS A 104 -31.10 1.34 -1.77
N ALA A 105 -29.87 0.90 -1.54
CA ALA A 105 -29.26 0.83 -0.22
C ALA A 105 -28.58 2.14 0.21
N TYR A 106 -27.98 2.87 -0.73
CA TYR A 106 -27.19 4.08 -0.48
C TYR A 106 -27.90 5.37 -0.92
N GLY A 107 -29.11 5.27 -1.47
CA GLY A 107 -29.97 6.43 -1.74
C GLY A 107 -29.67 7.16 -3.04
N PHE A 108 -29.23 6.47 -4.09
CA PHE A 108 -28.99 7.05 -5.41
C PHE A 108 -29.73 6.31 -6.53
N LYS A 109 -29.79 6.94 -7.71
CA LYS A 109 -30.37 6.39 -8.93
C LYS A 109 -29.31 6.26 -10.01
N LEU A 110 -29.56 5.35 -10.96
CA LEU A 110 -28.71 5.19 -12.15
C LEU A 110 -28.55 6.47 -12.99
N GLY A 111 -29.53 7.39 -12.94
CA GLY A 111 -29.47 8.65 -13.67
C GLY A 111 -28.62 9.74 -13.00
N ASP A 112 -28.18 9.51 -11.76
CA ASP A 112 -27.37 10.48 -11.02
C ASP A 112 -25.93 10.45 -11.52
N LYS A 113 -25.27 11.62 -11.51
CA LYS A 113 -23.84 11.72 -11.87
C LYS A 113 -22.99 11.15 -10.77
N PHE A 114 -21.86 10.54 -11.12
CA PHE A 114 -20.97 9.91 -10.13
C PHE A 114 -20.50 10.91 -9.05
N LYS A 115 -20.14 12.14 -9.44
CA LYS A 115 -19.71 13.18 -8.50
C LYS A 115 -20.80 13.64 -7.51
N ASP A 116 -22.07 13.47 -7.87
CA ASP A 116 -23.22 13.92 -7.06
C ASP A 116 -23.60 12.85 -6.01
N LEU A 117 -23.02 11.65 -6.10
CA LEU A 117 -23.18 10.59 -5.11
C LEU A 117 -22.51 10.96 -3.77
N SER A 118 -23.07 10.44 -2.67
CA SER A 118 -22.43 10.55 -1.36
C SER A 118 -21.04 9.87 -1.37
N ALA A 119 -20.14 10.33 -0.51
CA ALA A 119 -18.82 9.69 -0.37
C ALA A 119 -18.93 8.20 -0.04
N GLU A 120 -19.88 7.84 0.84
CA GLU A 120 -20.17 6.44 1.18
C GLU A 120 -20.65 5.62 -0.03
N ALA A 121 -21.51 6.19 -0.89
CA ALA A 121 -21.98 5.51 -2.09
C ALA A 121 -20.84 5.29 -3.11
N ARG A 122 -19.98 6.31 -3.32
CA ARG A 122 -18.81 6.18 -4.21
C ARG A 122 -17.84 5.12 -3.70
N GLU A 123 -17.56 5.14 -2.40
CA GLU A 123 -16.72 4.13 -1.75
C GLU A 123 -17.33 2.73 -1.87
N ALA A 124 -18.64 2.59 -1.64
CA ALA A 124 -19.32 1.31 -1.77
C ALA A 124 -19.27 0.74 -3.20
N ILE A 125 -19.33 1.59 -4.23
CA ILE A 125 -19.18 1.18 -5.63
C ILE A 125 -17.74 0.75 -5.91
N LEU A 126 -16.76 1.56 -5.50
CA LEU A 126 -15.35 1.33 -5.85
C LEU A 126 -14.72 0.20 -5.03
N HIS A 127 -14.87 0.24 -3.71
CA HIS A 127 -14.18 -0.62 -2.75
C HIS A 127 -15.08 -1.67 -2.08
N GLY A 128 -16.39 -1.61 -2.34
CA GLY A 128 -17.35 -2.60 -1.86
C GLY A 128 -18.05 -2.20 -0.55
N THR A 129 -18.96 -3.05 -0.09
CA THR A 129 -19.86 -2.73 1.03
C THR A 129 -19.34 -3.21 2.39
N GLY A 130 -18.11 -3.75 2.44
CA GLY A 130 -17.53 -4.33 3.65
C GLY A 130 -18.44 -5.45 4.21
N GLU A 131 -18.91 -5.28 5.43
CA GLU A 131 -19.80 -6.22 6.12
C GLU A 131 -21.29 -6.00 5.79
N ARG A 132 -21.64 -4.88 5.16
CA ARG A 132 -23.04 -4.56 4.87
C ARG A 132 -23.56 -5.43 3.72
N GLU A 133 -24.51 -6.28 4.03
CA GLU A 133 -25.18 -7.10 3.02
C GLU A 133 -26.21 -6.29 2.22
N ILE A 134 -26.20 -6.49 0.91
CA ILE A 134 -27.13 -5.88 -0.04
C ILE A 134 -27.93 -6.99 -0.70
N THR A 135 -29.23 -6.75 -0.85
CA THR A 135 -30.12 -7.64 -1.58
C THR A 135 -30.09 -7.31 -3.06
N PHE A 136 -29.53 -8.22 -3.85
CA PHE A 136 -29.51 -8.15 -5.30
C PHE A 136 -30.66 -8.96 -5.88
N GLN A 137 -31.31 -8.39 -6.89
CA GLN A 137 -32.30 -9.09 -7.70
C GLN A 137 -31.78 -9.07 -9.14
N TYR A 138 -31.48 -10.27 -9.65
CA TYR A 138 -31.01 -10.44 -11.02
C TYR A 138 -32.12 -11.03 -11.87
N ASP A 139 -32.29 -10.50 -13.07
CA ASP A 139 -33.27 -10.94 -14.04
C ASP A 139 -32.64 -10.90 -15.44
N ASP A 140 -32.46 -12.07 -16.05
CA ASP A 140 -31.91 -12.22 -17.40
C ASP A 140 -32.99 -12.43 -18.47
N GLY A 141 -34.27 -12.30 -18.09
CA GLY A 141 -35.43 -12.52 -18.95
C GLY A 141 -35.89 -13.98 -19.05
N LEU A 142 -35.03 -14.95 -18.70
CA LEU A 142 -35.41 -16.37 -18.60
C LEU A 142 -35.61 -16.81 -17.15
N ARG A 143 -34.83 -16.26 -16.22
CA ARG A 143 -34.84 -16.57 -14.80
C ARG A 143 -34.61 -15.31 -13.99
N SER A 144 -35.38 -15.17 -12.92
CA SER A 144 -35.11 -14.18 -11.89
C SER A 144 -34.70 -14.88 -10.59
N TYR A 145 -33.68 -14.36 -9.92
CA TYR A 145 -33.29 -14.83 -8.60
C TYR A 145 -32.88 -13.66 -7.72
N LYS A 146 -33.06 -13.85 -6.41
CA LYS A 146 -32.78 -12.86 -5.37
C LYS A 146 -31.72 -13.44 -4.44
N THR A 147 -30.68 -12.67 -4.16
CA THR A 147 -29.59 -13.06 -3.27
C THR A 147 -29.20 -11.89 -2.37
N THR A 148 -28.91 -12.18 -1.11
CA THR A 148 -28.38 -11.21 -0.16
C THR A 148 -26.93 -11.56 0.10
N LYS A 149 -26.02 -10.63 -0.18
CA LYS A 149 -24.58 -10.80 0.01
C LYS A 149 -23.90 -9.44 0.11
N THR A 150 -22.64 -9.43 0.55
CA THR A 150 -21.79 -8.26 0.44
C THR A 150 -21.36 -8.03 -1.01
N PHE A 151 -21.10 -6.78 -1.35
CA PHE A 151 -20.56 -6.40 -2.65
C PHE A 151 -19.05 -6.20 -2.54
N GLU A 152 -18.30 -6.87 -3.39
CA GLU A 152 -16.82 -6.85 -3.41
C GLU A 152 -16.25 -5.48 -3.78
N GLY A 153 -16.97 -4.66 -4.55
CA GLY A 153 -16.43 -3.44 -5.13
C GLY A 153 -15.86 -3.65 -6.53
N VAL A 154 -15.85 -2.60 -7.35
CA VAL A 154 -15.29 -2.64 -8.71
C VAL A 154 -13.77 -2.86 -8.67
N ILE A 155 -13.07 -2.13 -7.81
CA ILE A 155 -11.60 -2.14 -7.72
C ILE A 155 -11.09 -3.50 -7.21
N PRO A 156 -11.57 -4.05 -6.07
CA PRO A 156 -11.13 -5.36 -5.62
C PRO A 156 -11.46 -6.48 -6.62
N ASN A 157 -12.62 -6.38 -7.29
CA ASN A 157 -12.99 -7.33 -8.34
C ASN A 157 -12.00 -7.33 -9.51
N LEU A 158 -11.61 -6.15 -10.01
CA LEU A 158 -10.64 -6.04 -11.10
C LEU A 158 -9.24 -6.53 -10.67
N ASP A 159 -8.78 -6.13 -9.49
CA ASP A 159 -7.48 -6.55 -8.96
C ASP A 159 -7.40 -8.08 -8.80
N ARG A 160 -8.41 -8.70 -8.21
CA ARG A 160 -8.49 -10.16 -8.07
C ARG A 160 -8.54 -10.84 -9.44
N ARG A 161 -9.37 -10.36 -10.36
CA ARG A 161 -9.45 -10.91 -11.73
C ARG A 161 -8.13 -10.79 -12.49
N TRP A 162 -7.38 -9.70 -12.31
CA TRP A 162 -6.06 -9.53 -12.93
C TRP A 162 -5.04 -10.56 -12.40
N LYS A 163 -5.08 -10.83 -11.08
CA LYS A 163 -4.22 -11.84 -10.43
C LYS A 163 -4.58 -13.27 -10.80
N GLU A 164 -5.87 -13.57 -10.87
CA GLU A 164 -6.39 -14.94 -11.06
C GLU A 164 -6.56 -15.35 -12.53
N THR A 165 -6.67 -14.40 -13.47
CA THR A 165 -6.94 -14.74 -14.87
C THR A 165 -5.72 -15.37 -15.56
N GLU A 166 -5.93 -16.42 -16.34
CA GLU A 166 -4.91 -16.99 -17.24
C GLU A 166 -4.95 -16.38 -18.65
N SER A 167 -6.01 -15.62 -18.97
CA SER A 167 -6.17 -15.01 -20.30
C SER A 167 -5.32 -13.75 -20.43
N ALA A 168 -4.36 -13.77 -21.36
CA ALA A 168 -3.54 -12.60 -21.68
C ALA A 168 -4.39 -11.39 -22.10
N TRP A 169 -5.40 -11.62 -22.94
CA TRP A 169 -6.30 -10.55 -23.39
C TRP A 169 -7.10 -9.92 -22.23
N MET A 170 -7.63 -10.73 -21.31
CA MET A 170 -8.32 -10.21 -20.14
C MET A 170 -7.37 -9.41 -19.23
N ARG A 171 -6.14 -9.91 -19.07
CA ARG A 171 -5.11 -9.21 -18.29
C ARG A 171 -4.80 -7.84 -18.88
N GLU A 172 -4.55 -7.76 -20.18
CA GLU A 172 -4.29 -6.51 -20.89
C GLU A 172 -5.47 -5.53 -20.79
N GLU A 173 -6.71 -6.02 -20.90
CA GLU A 173 -7.90 -5.17 -20.79
C GLU A 173 -8.05 -4.58 -19.38
N ILE A 174 -7.73 -5.35 -18.33
CA ILE A 174 -7.74 -4.85 -16.95
C ILE A 174 -6.58 -3.88 -16.70
N GLU A 175 -5.41 -4.12 -17.29
CA GLU A 175 -4.24 -3.24 -17.16
C GLU A 175 -4.49 -1.81 -17.64
N ARG A 176 -5.48 -1.58 -18.51
CA ARG A 176 -5.92 -0.23 -18.91
C ARG A 176 -6.46 0.60 -17.76
N PHE A 177 -6.91 -0.05 -16.69
CA PHE A 177 -7.41 0.58 -15.47
C PHE A 177 -6.36 0.64 -14.36
N MET A 178 -5.12 0.23 -14.63
CA MET A 178 -4.03 0.27 -13.67
C MET A 178 -3.10 1.45 -13.90
N SER A 179 -2.61 2.03 -12.82
CA SER A 179 -1.54 3.03 -12.85
C SER A 179 -0.39 2.61 -11.95
N ALA A 180 0.78 3.20 -12.19
CA ALA A 180 1.93 3.00 -11.31
C ALA A 180 1.72 3.81 -10.02
N THR A 181 1.59 3.12 -8.91
CA THR A 181 1.50 3.73 -7.57
C THR A 181 2.80 3.47 -6.82
N PRO A 182 3.30 4.41 -5.99
CA PRO A 182 4.44 4.14 -5.12
C PRO A 182 4.21 2.88 -4.30
N CYS A 183 5.24 2.04 -4.21
CA CYS A 183 5.18 0.81 -3.44
C CYS A 183 4.93 1.17 -1.96
N PRO A 184 3.87 0.64 -1.30
CA PRO A 184 3.52 1.03 0.07
C PRO A 184 4.56 0.57 1.10
N ALA A 185 5.39 -0.43 0.77
CA ALA A 185 6.41 -0.95 1.69
C ALA A 185 7.68 -0.08 1.72
N CYS A 186 8.07 0.52 0.60
CA CYS A 186 9.26 1.38 0.52
C CYS A 186 8.93 2.84 0.20
N ASN A 187 7.66 3.21 0.10
CA ASN A 187 7.17 4.53 -0.26
C ASN A 187 7.78 5.10 -1.55
N GLY A 188 8.12 4.25 -2.52
CA GLY A 188 8.80 4.68 -3.74
C GLY A 188 10.33 4.62 -3.70
N TYR A 189 10.95 4.47 -2.53
CA TYR A 189 12.41 4.53 -2.38
C TYR A 189 13.17 3.27 -2.83
N ARG A 190 12.45 2.22 -3.25
CA ARG A 190 13.01 1.00 -3.88
C ARG A 190 13.87 0.12 -2.97
N LEU A 191 14.14 0.55 -1.74
CA LEU A 191 15.08 -0.10 -0.83
C LEU A 191 14.38 -0.73 0.38
N LYS A 192 15.08 -1.63 1.05
CA LYS A 192 14.64 -2.21 2.33
C LYS A 192 14.66 -1.18 3.47
N PRO A 193 13.84 -1.38 4.51
CA PRO A 193 13.84 -0.53 5.69
C PRO A 193 15.22 -0.39 6.35
N GLU A 194 16.03 -1.45 6.37
CA GLU A 194 17.40 -1.43 6.92
C GLU A 194 18.30 -0.42 6.20
N ALA A 195 18.20 -0.35 4.87
CA ALA A 195 18.97 0.60 4.07
C ALA A 195 18.47 2.05 4.27
N LEU A 196 17.15 2.23 4.41
CA LEU A 196 16.53 3.54 4.66
C LEU A 196 16.72 4.03 6.11
N ALA A 197 17.10 3.15 7.03
CA ALA A 197 17.44 3.51 8.40
C ALA A 197 18.80 4.21 8.51
N VAL A 198 19.72 3.97 7.55
CA VAL A 198 21.02 4.62 7.52
C VAL A 198 20.86 6.05 7.01
N LYS A 199 21.26 7.02 7.84
CA LYS A 199 21.08 8.44 7.57
C LYS A 199 22.39 9.20 7.70
N ILE A 200 22.56 10.18 6.81
CA ILE A 200 23.64 11.17 6.87
C ILE A 200 22.95 12.53 7.02
N ALA A 201 23.36 13.32 8.02
CA ALA A 201 22.72 14.61 8.33
C ALA A 201 21.17 14.53 8.38
N GLY A 202 20.65 13.47 9.02
CA GLY A 202 19.22 13.25 9.21
C GLY A 202 18.44 12.72 7.99
N LYS A 203 19.07 12.59 6.81
CA LYS A 203 18.44 12.10 5.58
C LYS A 203 18.97 10.73 5.18
N HIS A 204 18.08 9.84 4.73
CA HIS A 204 18.48 8.58 4.12
C HIS A 204 18.74 8.73 2.62
N ILE A 205 19.32 7.71 1.99
CA ILE A 205 19.71 7.75 0.58
C ILE A 205 18.55 8.13 -0.36
N GLY A 206 17.36 7.56 -0.14
CA GLY A 206 16.14 7.90 -0.90
C GLY A 206 15.80 9.40 -0.91
N GLU A 207 15.76 10.04 0.26
CA GLU A 207 15.48 11.49 0.42
C GLU A 207 16.55 12.37 -0.25
N VAL A 208 17.80 11.89 -0.33
CA VAL A 208 18.85 12.59 -1.06
C VAL A 208 18.65 12.44 -2.56
N THR A 209 18.27 11.25 -3.05
CA THR A 209 18.04 10.99 -4.47
C THR A 209 16.78 11.65 -5.05
N GLU A 210 15.76 11.92 -4.24
CA GLU A 210 14.56 12.65 -4.68
C GLU A 210 14.79 14.15 -4.89
N GLN A 211 15.86 14.69 -4.33
CA GLN A 211 16.17 16.10 -4.49
C GLN A 211 16.56 16.41 -5.93
N SER A 212 16.15 17.58 -6.41
CA SER A 212 16.71 18.14 -7.63
C SER A 212 18.23 18.27 -7.51
N ILE A 213 18.96 18.13 -8.62
CA ILE A 213 20.43 18.22 -8.67
C ILE A 213 20.96 19.45 -7.91
N ARG A 214 20.34 20.63 -8.09
CA ARG A 214 20.72 21.86 -7.39
C ARG A 214 20.65 21.75 -5.85
N LYS A 215 19.59 21.12 -5.33
CA LYS A 215 19.41 20.94 -3.89
C LYS A 215 20.39 19.91 -3.34
N ALA A 216 20.64 18.83 -4.09
CA ALA A 216 21.62 17.83 -3.71
C ALA A 216 23.04 18.40 -3.67
N ASP A 217 23.43 19.19 -4.68
CA ASP A 217 24.73 19.89 -4.74
C ASP A 217 24.95 20.82 -3.54
N GLN A 218 23.94 21.63 -3.21
CA GLN A 218 23.96 22.46 -2.01
C GLN A 218 24.10 21.61 -0.75
N TRP A 219 23.33 20.54 -0.62
CA TRP A 219 23.38 19.65 0.54
C TRP A 219 24.76 19.01 0.73
N PHE A 220 25.39 18.51 -0.34
CA PHE A 220 26.74 17.95 -0.27
C PHE A 220 27.81 19.01 0.06
N THR A 221 27.64 20.24 -0.40
CA THR A 221 28.57 21.35 -0.10
C THR A 221 28.52 21.75 1.38
N GLU A 222 27.32 21.75 1.99
CA GLU A 222 27.12 22.10 3.40
C GLU A 222 27.41 20.93 4.35
N LEU A 223 27.41 19.70 3.85
CA LEU A 223 27.51 18.48 4.65
C LEU A 223 28.75 18.41 5.56
N PRO A 224 29.98 18.80 5.13
CA PRO A 224 31.16 18.71 6.00
C PRO A 224 31.01 19.45 7.33
N ALA A 225 30.23 20.53 7.39
CA ALA A 225 29.98 21.28 8.62
C ALA A 225 29.05 20.56 9.62
N GLN A 226 28.39 19.48 9.19
CA GLN A 226 27.44 18.70 10.00
C GLN A 226 27.98 17.33 10.41
N LEU A 227 29.17 16.95 9.93
CA LEU A 227 29.82 15.70 10.30
C LEU A 227 30.69 15.94 11.53
N ASN A 228 30.66 15.01 12.48
CA ASN A 228 31.60 15.00 13.59
C ASN A 228 32.93 14.40 13.10
N ASP A 229 34.05 14.82 13.71
CA ASP A 229 35.39 14.26 13.47
C ASP A 229 35.47 12.76 13.80
#